data_AF-A0A3N5NP07-F1
#
_entry.id   AF-A0A3N5NP07-F1
#
_cell.length_a   1.000
_cell.length_b   1.000
_cell.length_c   1.000
_cell.angle_alpha   90.00
_cell.angle_beta   90.00
_cell.angle_gamma   90.00
#
_symmetry.space_group_name_H-M   'P 1'
#
loop_
_entity.id
_entity.type
_entity.pdbx_description
1 polymer ?
#
loop_
_entity_poly.entity_id
_entity_poly.type
_entity_poly.pdbx_seq_one_letter_code
_entity_poly.pdbx_strand_id
1 'polypeptide(L)' 'MNEEIQKAIRLRAGDLLSLGEVGCAIGYERGPRGKVRPAFVYAAADADRLVWDQTCHHNLTV' A
#
# COMPACT_ATOMS: atom_id res chain seq x y z
N MET A 1 -8.91 9.65 7.27
CA MET A 1 -9.04 9.00 5.95
C MET A 1 -10.18 8.01 6.06
N ASN A 2 -11.10 7.93 5.10
CA ASN A 2 -12.19 6.95 5.12
C ASN A 2 -11.63 5.53 4.94
N GLU A 3 -11.98 4.60 5.83
CA GLU A 3 -11.56 3.18 5.78
C GLU A 3 -12.01 2.49 4.49
N GLU A 4 -13.17 2.88 3.95
CA GLU A 4 -13.68 2.33 2.69
C GLU A 4 -12.77 2.66 1.52
N ILE A 5 -12.21 3.87 1.50
CA ILE A 5 -11.28 4.30 0.45
C ILE A 5 -9.98 3.49 0.53
N GLN A 6 -9.45 3.26 1.74
CA GLN A 6 -8.27 2.40 1.89
C GLN A 6 -8.53 0.98 1.37
N LYS A 7 -9.68 0.41 1.71
CA LYS A 7 -10.05 -0.93 1.28
C LYS A 7 -10.18 -1.01 -0.25
N ALA A 8 -10.79 0.00 -0.88
CA ALA A 8 -10.91 0.06 -2.34
C ALA A 8 -9.53 0.16 -3.02
N ILE A 9 -8.60 0.93 -2.45
CA ILE A 9 -7.23 1.04 -2.98
C ILE A 9 -6.48 -0.30 -2.85
N ARG A 10 -6.55 -0.97 -1.69
CA ARG A 10 -5.94 -2.29 -1.48
C ARG A 10 -6.45 -3.32 -2.48
N LEU A 11 -7.77 -3.38 -2.65
CA LEU A 11 -8.42 -4.28 -3.59
C LEU A 11 -7.90 -4.02 -5.01
N ARG A 12 -7.93 -2.76 -5.45
CA ARG A 12 -7.46 -2.41 -6.79
C ARG A 12 -5.98 -2.70 -7.00
N ALA A 13 -5.13 -2.46 -5.99
CA ALA A 13 -3.70 -2.78 -6.05
C ALA A 13 -3.46 -4.29 -6.17
N GLY A 14 -4.21 -5.09 -5.40
CA GLY A 14 -4.19 -6.55 -5.48
C GLY A 14 -4.64 -7.07 -6.84
N ASP A 15 -5.72 -6.51 -7.41
CA ASP A 15 -6.21 -6.86 -8.75
C ASP A 15 -5.15 -6.58 -9.82
N LEU A 16 -4.56 -5.39 -9.82
CA LEU A 16 -3.54 -4.99 -10.78
C LEU A 16 -2.28 -5.88 -10.72
N LEU A 17 -1.85 -6.26 -9.52
CA LEU A 17 -0.73 -7.19 -9.31
C LEU A 17 -1.09 -8.61 -9.74
N SER A 18 -2.31 -9.08 -9.45
CA SER A 18 -2.78 -10.43 -9.83
C SER A 18 -2.91 -10.58 -11.33
N LEU A 19 -3.38 -9.53 -12.01
CA LEU A 19 -3.50 -9.47 -13.46
C LEU A 19 -2.16 -9.25 -14.16
N GLY A 20 -1.09 -8.93 -13.41
CA GLY A 20 0.23 -8.63 -13.97
C GLY A 20 0.29 -7.32 -14.76
N GLU A 21 -0.74 -6.46 -14.65
CA GLU A 21 -0.75 -5.14 -15.27
C GLU A 21 0.35 -4.23 -14.71
N VAL A 22 0.73 -4.47 -13.45
CA VAL A 22 1.84 -3.79 -12.78
C VAL A 22 2.78 -4.81 -12.16
N GLY A 23 4.09 -4.51 -12.18
CA GLY A 23 5.10 -5.35 -11.53
C GLY A 23 5.28 -5.06 -10.03
N CYS A 24 4.77 -3.93 -9.53
CA CYS A 24 4.90 -3.51 -8.14
C CYS A 24 3.86 -2.42 -7.80
N ALA A 25 3.25 -2.51 -6.62
CA ALA A 25 2.48 -1.45 -6.00
C ALA A 25 3.31 -0.76 -4.92
N ILE A 26 3.35 0.57 -4.93
CA ILE A 26 4.12 1.37 -3.96
C ILE A 26 3.14 2.04 -3.00
N GLY A 27 3.47 2.01 -1.72
CA GLY A 27 2.71 2.74 -0.71
C GLY A 27 3.45 2.76 0.61
N TYR A 28 2.69 2.58 1.70
CA TYR A 28 3.23 2.59 3.05
C TYR A 28 2.77 1.38 3.83
N GLU A 29 3.56 0.92 4.79
CA GLU A 29 3.15 -0.12 5.73
C GLU A 29 3.47 0.27 7.17
N ARG A 30 2.75 -0.31 8.13
CA ARG A 30 3.08 -0.19 9.55
C ARG A 30 4.20 -1.16 9.90
N GLY A 31 5.35 -0.61 10.25
CA GLY A 31 6.46 -1.40 10.77
C GLY A 31 6.17 -1.93 12.19
N PRO A 32 6.98 -2.88 12.67
CA PRO A 32 6.78 -3.52 13.99
C PRO A 32 6.73 -2.56 15.18
N ARG A 33 7.35 -1.38 15.03
CA ARG A 33 7.41 -0.33 16.07
C ARG A 33 6.30 0.72 15.92
N GLY A 34 5.26 0.43 15.13
CA GLY A 34 4.11 1.31 14.89
C GLY A 34 4.39 2.49 13.95
N LYS A 35 5.63 2.67 13.47
CA LYS A 35 5.98 3.71 12.50
C LYS A 35 5.60 3.29 11.09
N VAL A 36 5.04 4.24 10.34
CA VAL A 36 4.71 4.06 8.92
C VAL A 36 5.95 4.31 8.07
N ARG A 37 6.26 3.36 7.18
CA ARG A 37 7.43 3.39 6.28
C ARG A 37 7.01 3.10 4.84
N PRO A 38 7.76 3.61 3.83
CA PRO A 38 7.54 3.22 2.44
C PRO A 38 7.61 1.69 2.27
N ALA A 39 6.74 1.17 1.41
CA ALA A 39 6.64 -0.25 1.10
C ALA A 39 6.49 -0.47 -0.41
N PHE A 40 7.16 -1.52 -0.89
CA PHE A 40 7.05 -2.02 -2.25
C PHE A 40 6.41 -3.41 -2.17
N VAL A 41 5.27 -3.57 -2.84
CA VAL A 41 4.45 -4.77 -2.81
C VAL A 41 4.46 -5.41 -4.19
N TYR A 42 4.92 -6.65 -4.26
CA TYR A 42 5.04 -7.40 -5.50
C TYR A 42 3.99 -8.51 -5.63
N ALA A 43 3.43 -8.97 -4.52
CA ALA A 43 2.38 -10.00 -4.49
C ALA A 43 1.04 -9.38 -4.14
N ALA A 44 -0.04 -9.84 -4.78
CA ALA A 44 -1.39 -9.36 -4.51
C ALA A 44 -1.82 -9.56 -3.04
N ALA A 45 -1.40 -10.67 -2.42
CA ALA A 45 -1.68 -10.96 -1.01
C ALA A 45 -1.03 -9.96 -0.04
N ASP A 46 0.04 -9.29 -0.47
CA ASP A 46 0.74 -8.28 0.33
C ASP A 46 0.10 -6.89 0.21
N ALA A 47 -0.87 -6.69 -0.70
CA ALA A 47 -1.55 -5.39 -0.89
C ALA A 47 -2.32 -4.96 0.37
N ASP A 48 -2.79 -5.91 1.18
CA ASP A 48 -3.51 -5.63 2.43
C ASP A 48 -2.65 -4.94 3.50
N ARG A 49 -1.32 -5.08 3.40
CA ARG A 49 -0.37 -4.41 4.30
C ARG A 49 -0.27 -2.92 4.05
N LEU A 50 -0.73 -2.45 2.88
CA LEU A 50 -0.62 -1.05 2.50
C LEU A 50 -1.56 -0.18 3.34
N VAL A 51 -1.05 0.93 3.84
CA VAL A 51 -1.76 1.87 4.71
C VAL A 51 -1.72 3.26 4.08
N TRP A 52 -2.84 3.97 4.11
CA TRP A 52 -2.95 5.36 3.66
C TRP A 52 -3.66 6.18 4.73
N ASP A 53 -2.96 6.50 5.81
CA ASP A 53 -3.53 7.30 6.90
C ASP A 53 -2.83 8.65 7.01
N GLN A 54 -3.22 9.46 8.01
CA GLN A 54 -2.62 10.78 8.19
C GLN A 54 -1.11 10.73 8.42
N THR A 55 -0.53 9.58 8.80
CA THR A 55 0.90 9.45 9.06
C THR A 55 1.74 9.23 7.79
N CYS A 56 1.10 9.14 6.62
CA CYS A 56 1.75 9.10 5.31
C CYS A 56 2.27 10.49 4.89
N HIS A 57 3.20 11.04 5.67
CA HIS A 57 3.80 12.36 5.41
C HIS A 57 5.15 12.32 4.69
N HIS A 58 5.75 11.14 4.56
CA HIS A 58 6.99 11.01 3.81
C HIS A 58 6.68 11.22 2.32
N ASN A 59 7.54 11.93 1.60
CA ASN A 59 7.48 11.94 0.15
C ASN A 59 8.13 10.66 -0.35
N LEU A 60 7.50 9.99 -1.32
CA LEU A 60 8.11 8.89 -2.08
C LEU A 60 9.09 9.42 -3.15
N THR A 61 9.74 10.56 -2.90
CA THR A 61 10.65 11.21 -3.83
C THR A 61 12.09 10.79 -3.53
N VAL A 62 12.77 10.29 -4.56
CA VAL A 62 14.23 10.17 -4.62
C VAL A 62 14.90 11.52 -4.82
#